data_AF-A0A9E8N2V5-F1
#
_entry.id   AF-A0A9E8N2V5-F1
#
_cell.length_a   1.000
_cell.length_b   1.000
_cell.length_c   1.000
_cell.angle_alpha   90.00
_cell.angle_beta   90.00
_cell.angle_gamma   90.00
#
_symmetry.space_group_name_H-M   'P 1'
#
loop_
_entity.id
_entity.type
_entity.pdbx_description
1 polymer ?
#
loop_
_entity_poly.entity_id
_entity_poly.type
_entity_poly.pdbx_seq_one_letter_code
_entity_poly.pdbx_strand_id
1 'polypeptide(L)'
;MTSQQFTIQRGKLSFLVGGGADFKTRVEFLIIDQIEGMIRVFYAAGKNTETMERVVWGLTHHAGKTGAIRIVDDSSEGWGHINVYDSRFESTLTPPQLSSPVARIEPSVQRVEAGQTATFHSQSDAGSEATISRIFWTGPENQTWSVPVITINTQGLPAGSYPITRLVDELVQIADGVYTLVNW
;
A
#
# COMPACT_ATOMS: atom_id res chain seq x y z
N MET A 1 22.99 -18.87 8.06
CA MET A 1 23.00 -17.98 6.87
C MET A 1 21.74 -17.12 6.87
N THR A 2 21.81 -15.84 6.49
CA THR A 2 20.63 -14.99 6.27
C THR A 2 20.66 -14.44 4.84
N SER A 3 19.52 -14.42 4.16
CA SER A 3 19.41 -13.86 2.80
C SER A 3 19.63 -12.35 2.78
N GLN A 4 19.76 -11.78 1.57
CA GLN A 4 19.52 -10.34 1.40
C GLN A 4 18.08 -9.99 1.81
N GLN A 5 17.89 -8.74 2.21
CA GLN A 5 16.56 -8.21 2.53
C GLN A 5 15.77 -7.96 1.24
N PHE A 6 14.46 -8.14 1.29
CA PHE A 6 13.57 -7.91 0.14
C PHE A 6 12.21 -7.38 0.62
N THR A 7 11.52 -6.65 -0.26
CA THR A 7 10.12 -6.26 -0.02
C THR A 7 9.21 -7.46 -0.20
N ILE A 8 8.39 -7.72 0.81
CA ILE A 8 7.46 -8.85 0.82
C ILE A 8 6.28 -8.54 -0.10
N GLN A 9 5.99 -9.45 -1.03
CA GLN A 9 4.81 -9.38 -1.90
C GLN A 9 3.62 -10.15 -1.30
N ARG A 10 2.40 -9.79 -1.68
CA ARG A 10 1.21 -10.61 -1.37
C ARG A 10 1.33 -11.98 -2.03
N GLY A 11 0.92 -13.02 -1.32
CA GLY A 11 0.95 -14.40 -1.82
C GLY A 11 1.54 -15.36 -0.80
N LYS A 12 2.36 -16.31 -1.27
CA LYS A 12 2.95 -17.37 -0.44
C LYS A 12 4.41 -17.63 -0.79
N LEU A 13 5.16 -18.08 0.20
CA LEU A 13 6.48 -18.68 0.03
C LEU A 13 6.35 -20.18 0.24
N SER A 14 6.84 -20.99 -0.70
CA SER A 14 6.92 -22.43 -0.56
C SER A 14 8.35 -22.92 -0.70
N PHE A 15 8.72 -23.97 0.02
CA PHE A 15 10.06 -24.57 -0.03
C PHE A 15 10.01 -26.02 0.49
N LEU A 16 11.02 -26.80 0.18
CA LEU A 16 11.23 -28.13 0.73
C LEU A 16 12.18 -28.04 1.94
N VAL A 17 11.87 -28.77 3.02
CA VAL A 17 12.72 -28.86 4.22
C VAL A 17 12.92 -30.30 4.67
N GLY A 18 14.16 -30.67 4.99
CA GLY A 18 14.54 -31.95 5.60
C GLY A 18 15.65 -31.74 6.63
N GLY A 19 16.08 -32.81 7.31
CA GLY A 19 17.11 -32.78 8.36
C GLY A 19 16.53 -32.78 9.77
N GLY A 20 17.21 -32.09 10.68
CA GLY A 20 16.92 -32.05 12.11
C GLY A 20 15.59 -31.42 12.46
N ALA A 21 14.93 -32.02 13.46
CA ALA A 21 13.68 -31.54 14.03
C ALA A 21 13.89 -30.54 15.19
N ASP A 22 15.13 -30.35 15.62
CA ASP A 22 15.45 -29.44 16.72
C ASP A 22 15.33 -28.00 16.28
N PHE A 23 14.99 -27.11 17.21
CA PHE A 23 14.94 -25.70 16.91
C PHE A 23 16.30 -25.15 16.46
N LYS A 24 17.44 -25.69 16.90
CA LYS A 24 18.78 -25.29 16.45
C LYS A 24 19.04 -25.56 14.96
N THR A 25 18.21 -26.37 14.29
CA THR A 25 18.26 -26.67 12.86
C THR A 25 16.93 -26.27 12.22
N ARG A 26 16.83 -25.06 11.65
CA ARG A 26 15.56 -24.50 11.17
C ARG A 26 15.69 -23.48 10.05
N VAL A 27 14.60 -23.29 9.33
CA VAL A 27 14.36 -22.16 8.42
C VAL A 27 13.43 -21.17 9.12
N GLU A 28 13.71 -19.87 8.97
CA GLU A 28 12.93 -18.79 9.56
C GLU A 28 12.57 -17.75 8.49
N PHE A 29 11.36 -17.19 8.57
CA PHE A 29 10.98 -15.97 7.88
C PHE A 29 10.98 -14.81 8.86
N LEU A 30 11.72 -13.76 8.53
CA LEU A 30 11.93 -12.60 9.37
C LEU A 30 11.27 -11.37 8.76
N ILE A 31 10.67 -10.54 9.61
CA ILE A 31 10.32 -9.15 9.33
C ILE A 31 11.42 -8.28 9.91
N ILE A 32 11.91 -7.32 9.12
CA ILE A 32 12.92 -6.36 9.53
C ILE A 32 12.19 -5.08 9.92
N ASP A 33 12.07 -4.85 11.22
CA ASP A 33 11.50 -3.64 11.81
C ASP A 33 12.64 -2.70 12.28
N GLN A 34 12.45 -1.40 12.13
CA GLN A 34 13.48 -0.42 12.48
C GLN A 34 13.65 -0.23 14.00
N ILE A 35 12.61 -0.53 14.78
CA ILE A 35 12.57 -0.36 16.23
C ILE A 35 12.77 -1.72 16.90
N GLU A 36 11.98 -2.72 16.49
CA GLU A 36 11.97 -4.05 17.11
C GLU A 36 13.05 -4.98 16.54
N GLY A 37 13.72 -4.59 15.45
CA GLY A 37 14.77 -5.38 14.82
C GLY A 37 14.23 -6.56 14.01
N MET A 38 14.87 -7.73 14.12
CA MET A 38 14.51 -8.91 13.34
C MET A 38 13.45 -9.76 14.07
N ILE A 39 12.21 -9.68 13.60
CA ILE A 39 11.08 -10.41 14.18
C ILE A 39 10.82 -11.68 13.36
N ARG A 40 10.91 -12.85 13.99
CA ARG A 40 10.54 -14.11 13.33
C ARG A 40 9.04 -14.28 13.32
N VAL A 41 8.45 -14.39 12.12
CA VAL A 41 7.01 -14.60 11.94
C VAL A 41 6.66 -16.02 11.51
N PHE A 42 7.60 -16.75 10.91
CA PHE A 42 7.45 -18.18 10.62
C PHE A 42 8.74 -18.95 10.91
N TYR A 43 8.61 -20.24 11.21
CA TYR A 43 9.73 -21.18 11.19
C TYR A 43 9.28 -22.58 10.77
N ALA A 44 10.24 -23.37 10.28
CA ALA A 44 10.07 -24.78 9.98
C ALA A 44 11.38 -25.53 10.25
N ALA A 45 11.28 -26.77 10.69
CA ALA A 45 12.39 -27.69 10.89
C ALA A 45 12.10 -29.00 10.15
N GLY A 46 13.09 -29.87 10.01
CA GLY A 46 12.92 -31.21 9.50
C GLY A 46 12.23 -32.14 10.50
N LYS A 47 12.31 -33.44 10.24
CA LYS A 47 11.71 -34.47 11.11
C LYS A 47 12.71 -35.57 11.47
N ASN A 48 13.99 -35.22 11.59
CA ASN A 48 15.08 -36.18 11.75
C ASN A 48 15.08 -37.19 10.59
N THR A 49 15.00 -36.68 9.37
CA THR A 49 14.97 -37.45 8.12
C THR A 49 15.51 -36.62 6.96
N GLU A 50 16.21 -37.26 6.03
CA GLU A 50 16.63 -36.64 4.76
C GLU A 50 15.45 -36.42 3.81
N THR A 51 14.31 -37.10 4.05
CA THR A 51 13.10 -36.90 3.24
C THR A 51 12.61 -35.48 3.44
N MET A 52 12.57 -34.71 2.35
CA MET A 52 12.16 -33.32 2.40
C MET A 52 10.65 -33.18 2.22
N GLU A 53 10.03 -32.34 3.05
CA GLU A 53 8.60 -32.04 2.98
C GLU A 53 8.35 -30.60 2.54
N ARG A 54 7.25 -30.38 1.83
CA ARG A 54 6.84 -29.06 1.38
C ARG A 54 6.27 -28.26 2.53
N VAL A 55 6.85 -27.10 2.78
CA VAL A 55 6.32 -26.05 3.66
C VAL A 55 5.76 -24.92 2.80
N VAL A 56 4.65 -24.35 3.25
CA VAL A 56 4.02 -23.18 2.62
C VAL A 56 3.69 -22.17 3.71
N TRP A 57 4.16 -20.93 3.55
CA TRP A 57 3.85 -19.80 4.41
C TRP A 57 3.05 -18.75 3.65
N GLY A 58 1.93 -18.32 4.22
CA GLY A 58 1.14 -17.21 3.69
C GLY A 58 1.78 -15.88 4.06
N LEU A 59 2.02 -15.02 3.07
CA LEU A 59 2.73 -13.76 3.23
C LEU A 59 1.83 -12.52 3.12
N THR A 60 0.55 -12.70 2.80
CA THR A 60 -0.39 -11.58 2.54
C THR A 60 -0.44 -10.55 3.66
N HIS A 61 -0.43 -10.98 4.93
CA HIS A 61 -0.46 -10.08 6.09
C HIS A 61 0.86 -9.31 6.32
N HIS A 62 1.93 -9.70 5.64
CA HIS A 62 3.25 -9.09 5.74
C HIS A 62 3.64 -8.32 4.48
N ALA A 63 2.75 -8.23 3.48
CA ALA A 63 3.01 -7.53 2.23
C ALA A 63 3.38 -6.05 2.47
N GLY A 64 4.33 -5.55 1.68
CA GLY A 64 4.86 -4.20 1.78
C GLY A 64 5.95 -4.01 2.85
N LYS A 65 6.11 -4.94 3.80
CA LYS A 65 7.19 -4.90 4.80
C LYS A 65 8.51 -5.41 4.21
N THR A 66 9.62 -5.07 4.85
CA THR A 66 10.94 -5.63 4.56
C THR A 66 11.09 -6.97 5.27
N GLY A 67 11.51 -8.00 4.53
CA GLY A 67 11.71 -9.35 5.05
C GLY A 67 13.05 -9.98 4.66
N ALA A 68 13.38 -11.06 5.33
CA ALA A 68 14.53 -11.91 5.03
C ALA A 68 14.25 -13.37 5.39
N ILE A 69 14.96 -14.30 4.75
CA ILE A 69 14.94 -15.73 5.11
C ILE A 69 16.24 -16.05 5.85
N ARG A 70 16.14 -16.72 7.01
CA ARG A 70 17.31 -17.18 7.77
C ARG A 70 17.30 -18.69 7.90
N ILE A 71 18.42 -19.31 7.58
CA ILE A 71 18.68 -20.73 7.81
C ILE A 71 19.64 -20.83 8.99
N VAL A 72 19.20 -21.53 10.03
CA VAL A 72 19.95 -21.78 11.26
C VAL A 72 20.34 -23.24 11.28
N ASP A 73 21.63 -23.49 11.45
CA ASP A 73 22.22 -24.81 11.57
C ASP A 73 23.28 -24.75 12.67
N ASP A 74 22.81 -24.92 13.91
CA ASP A 74 23.57 -24.63 15.14
C ASP A 74 23.56 -25.83 16.12
N SER A 75 23.28 -27.02 15.60
CA SER A 75 23.31 -28.27 16.38
C SER A 75 24.53 -29.09 15.98
N SER A 76 25.26 -29.59 16.97
CA SER A 76 26.35 -30.56 16.79
C SER A 76 25.93 -32.00 17.09
N GLU A 77 24.65 -32.21 17.40
CA GLU A 77 24.08 -33.52 17.75
C GLU A 77 23.75 -34.33 16.49
N GLY A 78 23.24 -35.55 16.64
CA GLY A 78 23.06 -36.51 15.53
C GLY A 78 22.41 -35.93 14.26
N TRP A 79 21.17 -35.44 14.35
CA TRP A 79 20.48 -34.77 13.24
C TRP A 79 20.77 -33.26 13.18
N GLY A 80 22.01 -32.87 13.48
CA GLY A 80 22.46 -31.49 13.57
C GLY A 80 22.71 -30.82 12.23
N HIS A 81 21.78 -30.97 11.29
CA HIS A 81 21.82 -30.33 9.98
C HIS A 81 20.42 -30.01 9.47
N ILE A 82 20.33 -29.06 8.54
CA ILE A 82 19.07 -28.70 7.87
C ILE A 82 19.27 -28.64 6.35
N ASN A 83 18.35 -29.26 5.61
CA ASN A 83 18.30 -29.18 4.16
C ASN A 83 17.16 -28.27 3.72
N VAL A 84 17.44 -27.35 2.81
CA VAL A 84 16.43 -26.42 2.25
C VAL A 84 16.59 -26.37 0.75
N TYR A 85 15.51 -26.59 0.02
CA TYR A 85 15.55 -26.62 -1.44
C TYR A 85 14.24 -26.10 -2.05
N ASP A 86 14.27 -25.81 -3.36
CA ASP A 86 13.10 -25.44 -4.16
C ASP A 86 12.25 -24.30 -3.55
N SER A 87 12.94 -23.26 -3.05
CA SER A 87 12.29 -22.07 -2.51
C SER A 87 11.67 -21.23 -3.62
N ARG A 88 10.36 -20.99 -3.56
CA ARG A 88 9.60 -20.24 -4.57
C ARG A 88 8.67 -19.22 -3.92
N PHE A 89 8.72 -18.00 -4.42
CA PHE A 89 7.67 -17.02 -4.18
C PHE A 89 6.58 -17.20 -5.24
N GLU A 90 5.37 -17.44 -4.80
CA GLU A 90 4.18 -17.40 -5.63
C GLU A 90 3.39 -16.18 -5.20
N SER A 91 3.56 -15.10 -5.96
CA SER A 91 2.82 -13.89 -5.73
C SER A 91 1.38 -14.09 -6.19
N THR A 92 0.41 -13.65 -5.39
CA THR A 92 -0.97 -13.51 -5.86
C THR A 92 -1.09 -12.21 -6.62
N LEU A 93 -0.23 -12.03 -7.64
CA LEU A 93 -0.45 -11.06 -8.71
C LEU A 93 -1.65 -11.55 -9.55
N THR A 94 -2.79 -11.81 -8.93
CA THR A 94 -3.94 -11.08 -9.44
C THR A 94 -3.50 -9.64 -9.21
N PRO A 95 -3.20 -8.85 -10.25
CA PRO A 95 -3.16 -7.43 -10.00
C PRO A 95 -4.45 -7.18 -9.22
N PRO A 96 -4.45 -6.54 -8.03
CA PRO A 96 -5.64 -5.79 -7.71
C PRO A 96 -5.94 -5.05 -9.02
N GLN A 97 -7.16 -5.15 -9.54
CA GLN A 97 -7.53 -4.20 -10.59
C GLN A 97 -7.25 -2.86 -9.91
N LEU A 98 -6.08 -2.28 -10.22
CA LEU A 98 -5.71 -0.96 -9.80
C LEU A 98 -6.64 -0.13 -10.66
N SER A 99 -7.90 -0.02 -10.24
CA SER A 99 -8.61 1.21 -10.46
C SER A 99 -7.68 2.23 -9.81
N SER A 100 -6.91 2.93 -10.65
CA SER A 100 -6.22 4.12 -10.19
C SER A 100 -7.22 4.90 -9.36
N PRO A 101 -6.86 5.37 -8.16
CA PRO A 101 -7.77 6.22 -7.41
C PRO A 101 -8.26 7.30 -8.37
N VAL A 102 -9.57 7.52 -8.42
CA VAL A 102 -10.15 8.56 -9.29
C VAL A 102 -10.60 9.68 -8.40
N ALA A 103 -9.89 10.80 -8.47
CA ALA A 103 -10.36 12.07 -7.95
C ALA A 103 -11.36 12.68 -8.93
N ARG A 104 -12.59 12.94 -8.47
CA ARG A 104 -13.58 13.72 -9.20
C ARG A 104 -14.02 14.92 -8.35
N ILE A 105 -14.38 15.99 -9.04
CA ILE A 105 -15.04 17.17 -8.48
C ILE A 105 -16.46 17.15 -9.05
N GLU A 106 -17.46 17.17 -8.17
CA GLU A 106 -18.86 17.22 -8.58
C GLU A 106 -19.56 18.46 -8.01
N PRO A 107 -20.25 19.26 -8.84
CA PRO A 107 -20.25 19.17 -10.30
C PRO A 107 -18.87 19.56 -10.86
N SER A 108 -18.49 19.03 -12.04
CA SER A 108 -17.24 19.44 -12.69
C SER A 108 -17.26 20.89 -13.18
N VAL A 109 -18.47 21.42 -13.42
CA VAL A 109 -18.72 22.82 -13.74
C VAL A 109 -19.97 23.32 -13.00
N GLN A 110 -19.85 24.48 -12.35
CA GLN A 110 -20.99 25.20 -11.80
C GLN A 110 -21.07 26.60 -12.40
N ARG A 111 -22.28 27.02 -12.79
CA ARG A 111 -22.57 28.40 -13.19
C ARG A 111 -23.32 29.08 -12.06
N VAL A 112 -22.83 30.24 -11.64
CA VAL A 112 -23.43 31.03 -10.56
C VAL A 112 -23.43 32.51 -10.93
N GLU A 113 -24.42 33.23 -10.41
CA GLU A 113 -24.47 34.68 -10.52
C GLU A 113 -23.49 35.34 -9.54
N ALA A 114 -23.07 36.57 -9.84
CA ALA A 114 -22.20 37.35 -8.96
C ALA A 114 -22.82 37.48 -7.56
N GLY A 115 -22.06 37.10 -6.53
CA GLY A 115 -22.52 37.16 -5.14
C GLY A 115 -23.25 35.91 -4.65
N GLN A 116 -23.51 34.92 -5.52
CA GLN A 116 -23.96 33.60 -5.10
C GLN A 116 -22.78 32.71 -4.69
N THR A 117 -23.08 31.54 -4.13
CA THR A 117 -22.08 30.55 -3.76
C THR A 117 -22.04 29.39 -4.74
N ALA A 118 -20.83 28.93 -5.08
CA ALA A 118 -20.60 27.67 -5.77
C ALA A 118 -20.18 26.60 -4.75
N THR A 119 -20.73 25.39 -4.83
CA THR A 119 -20.44 24.28 -3.92
C THR A 119 -19.93 23.09 -4.71
N PHE A 120 -18.81 22.55 -4.25
CA PHE A 120 -18.14 21.41 -4.87
C PHE A 120 -17.94 20.29 -3.87
N HIS A 121 -18.19 19.07 -4.33
CA HIS A 121 -18.00 17.85 -3.58
C HIS A 121 -16.78 17.10 -4.10
N SER A 122 -15.97 16.62 -3.17
CA SER A 122 -14.96 15.60 -3.47
C SER A 122 -15.67 14.27 -3.60
N GLN A 123 -15.80 13.77 -4.84
CA GLN A 123 -16.09 12.36 -5.06
C GLN A 123 -14.79 11.66 -5.36
N SER A 124 -14.32 10.85 -4.40
CA SER A 124 -13.15 10.01 -4.64
C SER A 124 -13.47 8.56 -4.43
N ASP A 125 -13.00 7.79 -5.39
CA ASP A 125 -12.81 6.37 -5.22
C ASP A 125 -11.33 6.13 -4.90
N ALA A 126 -11.06 5.58 -3.72
CA ALA A 126 -9.69 5.25 -3.31
C ALA A 126 -9.17 3.99 -4.02
N GLY A 127 -10.04 3.29 -4.78
CA GLY A 127 -9.74 1.97 -5.29
C GLY A 127 -9.68 0.94 -4.17
N SER A 128 -9.39 -0.31 -4.53
CA SER A 128 -9.48 -1.45 -3.61
C SER A 128 -8.41 -1.49 -2.51
N GLU A 129 -7.37 -0.64 -2.56
CA GLU A 129 -6.24 -0.69 -1.62
C GLU A 129 -5.71 0.66 -1.12
N ALA A 130 -6.18 1.82 -1.60
CA ALA A 130 -5.74 3.11 -1.05
C ALA A 130 -6.70 3.61 0.04
N THR A 131 -6.16 4.29 1.04
CA THR A 131 -6.94 5.15 1.94
C THR A 131 -6.68 6.58 1.49
N ILE A 132 -7.75 7.33 1.17
CA ILE A 132 -7.61 8.77 0.93
C ILE A 132 -7.28 9.42 2.28
N SER A 133 -6.01 9.74 2.49
CA SER A 133 -5.55 10.27 3.77
C SER A 133 -5.83 11.77 3.90
N ARG A 134 -5.78 12.50 2.77
CA ARG A 134 -5.91 13.97 2.72
C ARG A 134 -6.56 14.44 1.42
N ILE A 135 -7.43 15.44 1.55
CA ILE A 135 -8.05 16.15 0.44
C ILE A 135 -7.66 17.61 0.57
N PHE A 136 -7.08 18.19 -0.48
CA PHE A 136 -6.76 19.60 -0.55
C PHE A 136 -7.38 20.23 -1.80
N TRP A 137 -7.86 21.46 -1.65
CA TRP A 137 -8.44 22.25 -2.74
C TRP A 137 -7.70 23.58 -2.86
N THR A 138 -7.55 24.07 -4.08
CA THR A 138 -7.17 25.46 -4.36
C THR A 138 -8.22 26.11 -5.27
N GLY A 139 -8.48 27.39 -5.05
CA GLY A 139 -9.45 28.16 -5.82
C GLY A 139 -9.00 29.58 -6.11
N PRO A 140 -9.94 30.47 -6.46
CA PRO A 140 -9.67 31.89 -6.76
C PRO A 140 -8.89 32.57 -5.65
N GLU A 141 -8.10 33.57 -6.02
CA GLU A 141 -7.32 34.38 -5.07
C GLU A 141 -6.41 33.56 -4.14
N ASN A 142 -5.98 32.37 -4.60
CA ASN A 142 -5.17 31.42 -3.84
C ASN A 142 -5.84 30.90 -2.55
N GLN A 143 -7.17 30.93 -2.49
CA GLN A 143 -7.90 30.31 -1.39
C GLN A 143 -7.65 28.80 -1.36
N THR A 144 -7.57 28.24 -0.15
CA THR A 144 -7.29 26.81 0.06
C THR A 144 -8.24 26.20 1.08
N TRP A 145 -8.55 24.92 0.90
CA TRP A 145 -9.41 24.16 1.81
C TRP A 145 -8.91 22.73 1.99
N SER A 146 -9.19 22.13 3.15
CA SER A 146 -8.85 20.74 3.47
C SER A 146 -10.07 19.98 4.01
N VAL A 147 -11.20 20.07 3.30
CA VAL A 147 -12.48 19.46 3.68
C VAL A 147 -13.12 18.72 2.50
N PRO A 148 -14.01 17.74 2.72
CA PRO A 148 -14.63 16.97 1.63
C PRO A 148 -15.58 17.78 0.73
N VAL A 149 -16.13 18.88 1.24
CA VAL A 149 -17.06 19.76 0.52
C VAL A 149 -16.61 21.20 0.72
N ILE A 150 -16.48 21.96 -0.36
CA ILE A 150 -16.14 23.39 -0.31
C ILE A 150 -17.30 24.23 -0.82
N THR A 151 -17.45 25.42 -0.25
CA THR A 151 -18.39 26.44 -0.72
C THR A 151 -17.61 27.73 -0.93
N ILE A 152 -17.63 28.22 -2.17
CA ILE A 152 -16.92 29.42 -2.60
C ILE A 152 -17.94 30.56 -2.66
N ASN A 153 -17.66 31.64 -1.94
CA ASN A 153 -18.40 32.88 -2.09
C ASN A 153 -17.84 33.66 -3.29
N THR A 154 -18.70 34.00 -4.24
CA THR A 154 -18.28 34.73 -5.45
C THR A 154 -18.42 36.25 -5.36
N GLN A 155 -18.84 36.77 -4.20
CA GLN A 155 -18.97 38.20 -3.99
C GLN A 155 -17.61 38.89 -4.15
N GLY A 156 -17.55 39.89 -5.04
CA GLY A 156 -16.35 40.66 -5.32
C GLY A 156 -15.44 40.04 -6.39
N LEU A 157 -15.73 38.83 -6.89
CA LEU A 157 -14.99 38.24 -8.00
C LEU A 157 -15.45 38.83 -9.34
N PRO A 158 -14.53 39.20 -10.25
CA PRO A 158 -14.87 39.56 -11.62
C PRO A 158 -15.64 38.46 -12.38
N ALA A 159 -16.39 38.84 -13.41
CA ALA A 159 -16.97 37.87 -14.33
C ALA A 159 -15.85 37.07 -15.03
N GLY A 160 -15.94 35.74 -15.01
CA GLY A 160 -14.87 34.90 -15.55
C GLY A 160 -15.02 33.43 -15.20
N SER A 161 -14.09 32.64 -15.73
CA SER A 161 -13.94 31.24 -15.37
C SER A 161 -12.77 31.07 -14.41
N TYR A 162 -12.99 30.30 -13.35
CA TYR A 162 -12.02 30.12 -12.29
C TYR A 162 -11.71 28.62 -12.13
N PRO A 163 -10.43 28.22 -12.24
CA PRO A 163 -10.05 26.84 -12.04
C PRO A 163 -10.13 26.49 -10.55
N ILE A 164 -10.69 25.31 -10.27
CA ILE A 164 -10.66 24.67 -8.97
C ILE A 164 -9.80 23.42 -9.13
N THR A 165 -8.70 23.38 -8.39
CA THR A 165 -7.78 22.24 -8.43
C THR A 165 -7.93 21.47 -7.14
N ARG A 166 -7.99 20.14 -7.27
CA ARG A 166 -8.01 19.23 -6.13
C ARG A 166 -6.78 18.33 -6.14
N LEU A 167 -6.19 18.14 -4.96
CA LEU A 167 -5.05 17.25 -4.73
C LEU A 167 -5.43 16.13 -3.75
N VAL A 168 -5.03 14.90 -4.08
CA VAL A 168 -5.29 13.68 -3.30
C VAL A 168 -4.01 12.86 -3.19
N ASP A 169 -3.29 13.03 -2.07
CA ASP A 169 -2.05 12.36 -1.64
C ASP A 169 -0.87 12.22 -2.64
N GLU A 170 0.33 11.90 -2.14
CA GLU A 170 1.65 12.03 -2.82
C GLU A 170 1.90 11.19 -4.10
N LEU A 171 0.88 10.53 -4.66
CA LEU A 171 0.89 9.96 -6.02
C LEU A 171 -0.11 10.76 -6.87
N VAL A 172 0.37 11.89 -7.39
CA VAL A 172 -0.41 12.97 -8.02
C VAL A 172 -1.50 12.48 -8.98
N GLN A 173 -2.76 12.69 -8.60
CA GLN A 173 -3.85 12.88 -9.57
C GLN A 173 -4.51 14.23 -9.30
N ILE A 174 -4.48 15.08 -10.34
CA ILE A 174 -5.10 16.40 -10.35
C ILE A 174 -6.46 16.23 -11.01
N ALA A 175 -7.53 16.60 -10.30
CA ALA A 175 -8.83 16.79 -10.90
C ALA A 175 -9.06 18.31 -11.06
N ASP A 176 -9.30 18.74 -12.28
CA ASP A 176 -9.61 20.14 -12.60
C ASP A 176 -11.14 20.28 -12.75
N GLY A 177 -11.71 21.13 -11.91
CA GLY A 177 -13.05 21.66 -12.07
C GLY A 177 -12.97 23.12 -12.51
N VAL A 178 -13.99 23.62 -13.19
CA VAL A 178 -14.07 25.04 -13.56
C VAL A 178 -15.43 25.55 -13.18
N TYR A 179 -15.55 26.64 -12.43
CA TYR A 179 -16.81 27.37 -12.40
C TYR A 179 -16.75 28.59 -13.31
N THR A 180 -17.91 28.94 -13.86
CA THR A 180 -18.08 30.15 -14.65
C THR A 180 -19.03 31.09 -13.90
N LEU A 181 -18.52 32.27 -13.54
CA LEU A 181 -19.36 33.35 -13.05
C LEU A 181 -20.12 33.95 -14.23
N VAL A 182 -21.45 33.90 -14.17
CA VAL A 182 -22.31 34.55 -15.15
C VAL A 182 -22.79 35.84 -14.51
N ASN A 183 -22.44 36.98 -15.12
CA ASN A 183 -22.87 38.28 -14.61
C ASN A 183 -24.04 38.76 -15.49
N TRP A 184 -25.18 39.05 -14.87
CA TRP A 184 -26.29 39.77 -15.49
C TRP A 184 -26.32 41.19 -14.94
#